data_AF-A0AAD9K2I7-F1
#
_entry.id   AF-A0AAD9K2I7-F1
#
_cell.length_a   1.000
_cell.length_b   1.000
_cell.length_c   1.000
_cell.angle_alpha   90.00
_cell.angle_beta   90.00
_cell.angle_gamma   90.00
#
_symmetry.space_group_name_H-M   'P 1'
#
loop_
_entity.id
_entity.type
_entity.pdbx_description
1 polymer ?
#
loop_
_entity_poly.entity_id
_entity_poly.type
_entity_poly.pdbx_seq_one_letter_code
_entity_poly.pdbx_strand_id
1 'polypeptide(L)'
;MFLQFSHSELHLTRWFPATTTAILSFIAFCFQKGYAPSSVTSVISAISYLHKMHNLADPTATFVVRKLLHGVTKLRTSIDQRTPVTKSILHQLVHSTPHISDCYYHNVLTAAMYLLAFHAFLRIGEIAVTSTAQEVRSYR
;
A
#
# COMPACT_ATOMS: atom_id res chain seq x y z
N MET A 1 16.74 9.08 2.78
CA MET A 1 16.98 8.17 1.64
C MET A 1 17.60 8.89 0.45
N PHE A 2 16.88 9.79 -0.24
CA PHE A 2 17.42 10.52 -1.40
C PHE A 2 18.61 11.44 -1.04
N LEU A 3 18.54 12.16 0.08
CA LEU A 3 19.64 13.02 0.57
C LEU A 3 20.91 12.24 0.87
N GLN A 4 20.75 11.06 1.48
CA GLN A 4 21.88 10.19 1.79
C GLN A 4 22.52 9.69 0.49
N PHE A 5 21.71 9.27 -0.48
CA PHE A 5 22.17 8.91 -1.81
C PHE A 5 22.87 10.06 -2.53
N SER A 6 22.32 11.28 -2.50
CA SER A 6 22.93 12.43 -3.18
C SER A 6 24.28 12.80 -2.58
N HIS A 7 24.44 12.64 -1.27
CA HIS A 7 25.70 12.89 -0.58
C HIS A 7 26.72 11.75 -0.79
N SER A 8 26.29 10.48 -0.75
CA SER A 8 27.19 9.33 -0.81
C SER A 8 27.59 8.91 -2.22
N GLU A 9 26.65 8.92 -3.17
CA GLU A 9 26.84 8.37 -4.52
C GLU A 9 27.10 9.45 -5.57
N LEU A 10 26.56 10.66 -5.38
CA LEU A 10 26.70 11.76 -6.33
C LEU A 10 27.61 12.89 -5.83
N HIS A 11 28.09 12.82 -4.58
CA HIS A 11 28.89 13.86 -3.91
C HIS A 11 28.32 15.28 -4.07
N LEU A 12 27.00 15.41 -4.20
CA LEU A 12 26.32 16.68 -4.41
C LEU A 12 26.12 17.38 -3.06
N THR A 13 26.72 18.56 -2.90
CA THR A 13 26.47 19.46 -1.76
C THR A 13 25.13 20.20 -1.90
N ARG A 14 24.63 20.36 -3.14
CA ARG A 14 23.29 20.91 -3.44
C ARG A 14 22.49 19.89 -4.26
N TRP A 15 21.54 19.23 -3.61
CA TRP A 15 20.69 18.19 -4.22
C TRP A 15 19.40 18.74 -4.85
N PHE A 16 19.06 20.00 -4.55
CA PHE A 16 17.85 20.69 -5.00
C PHE A 16 18.21 21.94 -5.83
N PRO A 17 17.57 22.20 -6.98
CA PRO A 17 16.54 21.37 -7.63
C PRO A 17 17.08 20.03 -8.12
N ALA A 18 16.25 18.99 -8.02
CA ALA A 18 16.65 17.65 -8.44
C ALA A 18 16.63 17.57 -9.98
N THR A 19 17.66 16.99 -10.58
CA THR A 19 17.69 16.75 -12.02
C THR A 19 17.06 15.40 -12.35
N THR A 20 16.53 15.28 -13.58
CA THR A 20 15.98 14.01 -14.08
C THR A 20 17.02 12.88 -14.00
N THR A 21 18.28 13.16 -14.30
CA THR A 21 19.38 12.19 -14.23
C THR A 21 19.64 11.71 -12.80
N ALA A 22 19.65 12.62 -11.82
CA ALA A 22 19.82 12.25 -10.41
C ALA A 22 18.68 11.34 -9.92
N ILE A 23 17.44 11.58 -10.37
CA ILE A 23 16.28 10.75 -10.04
C ILE A 23 16.38 9.37 -10.69
N LEU A 24 16.79 9.29 -11.97
CA LEU A 24 16.99 8.00 -12.65
C LEU A 24 18.08 7.17 -11.96
N SER A 25 19.22 7.79 -11.62
CA SER A 25 20.30 7.13 -10.89
C SER A 25 19.85 6.68 -9.50
N PHE A 26 19.06 7.48 -8.79
CA PHE A 26 18.49 7.09 -7.50
C PHE A 26 17.56 5.87 -7.62
N ILE A 27 16.70 5.84 -8.65
CA ILE A 27 15.80 4.70 -8.88
C ILE A 27 16.60 3.43 -9.19
N ALA A 28 17.63 3.55 -10.03
CA ALA A 28 18.52 2.43 -10.35
C ALA A 28 19.26 1.92 -9.10
N PHE A 29 19.80 2.82 -8.27
CA PHE A 29 20.42 2.48 -7.00
C PHE A 29 19.44 1.79 -6.05
N CYS A 30 18.21 2.29 -5.94
CA CYS A 30 17.20 1.69 -5.09
C CYS A 30 16.84 0.27 -5.54
N PHE A 31 16.75 0.07 -6.86
CA PHE A 31 16.52 -1.24 -7.45
C PHE A 31 17.67 -2.21 -7.16
N GLN A 32 18.92 -1.77 -7.26
CA GLN A 32 20.09 -2.61 -6.97
C GLN A 32 20.18 -2.97 -5.48
N LYS A 33 19.86 -2.04 -4.58
CA LYS A 33 19.88 -2.25 -3.12
C LYS A 33 18.71 -3.06 -2.57
N GLY A 34 17.73 -3.41 -3.39
CA GLY A 34 16.64 -4.27 -2.94
C GLY A 34 15.42 -3.57 -2.38
N TYR A 35 15.31 -2.25 -2.48
CA TYR A 35 14.20 -1.52 -1.87
C TYR A 35 12.85 -1.85 -2.54
N ALA A 36 11.78 -1.84 -1.73
CA ALA A 36 10.42 -2.06 -2.21
C ALA A 36 9.99 -0.93 -3.18
N PRO A 37 9.32 -1.26 -4.31
CA PRO A 37 8.86 -0.25 -5.26
C PRO A 37 7.97 0.84 -4.63
N SER A 38 7.12 0.47 -3.67
CA SER A 38 6.26 1.40 -2.92
C SER A 38 7.05 2.42 -2.10
N SER A 39 8.16 2.02 -1.50
CA SER A 39 9.05 2.93 -0.77
C SER A 39 9.71 3.93 -1.72
N VAL A 40 10.14 3.46 -2.89
CA VAL A 40 10.78 4.31 -3.91
C VAL A 40 9.78 5.32 -4.47
N THR A 41 8.55 4.90 -4.79
CA THR A 41 7.51 5.81 -5.30
C THR A 41 7.10 6.85 -4.26
N SER A 42 7.06 6.50 -2.98
CA SER A 42 6.81 7.43 -1.88
C SER A 42 7.86 8.55 -1.82
N VAL A 43 9.15 8.19 -1.88
CA VAL A 43 10.25 9.17 -1.89
C VAL A 43 10.19 10.07 -3.13
N ILE A 44 9.90 9.51 -4.31
CA ILE A 44 9.76 10.29 -5.55
C ILE A 44 8.58 11.26 -5.46
N SER A 45 7.48 10.84 -4.85
CA SER A 45 6.30 11.69 -4.64
C SER A 45 6.63 12.85 -3.71
N ALA A 46 7.45 12.63 -2.68
CA ALA A 46 7.95 13.70 -1.81
C ALA A 46 8.83 14.70 -2.58
N ILE A 47 9.71 14.23 -3.48
CA ILE A 47 10.53 15.10 -4.33
C ILE A 47 9.65 15.92 -5.29
N SER A 48 8.66 15.30 -5.93
CA SER A 48 7.66 15.97 -6.79
C SER A 48 6.94 17.07 -6.01
N TYR A 49 6.49 16.74 -4.79
CA TYR A 49 5.80 17.69 -3.91
C TYR A 49 6.66 18.90 -3.57
N LEU A 50 7.94 18.69 -3.21
CA LEU A 50 8.87 19.79 -2.94
C LEU A 50 9.08 20.70 -4.16
N HIS A 51 9.20 20.14 -5.37
CA HIS A 51 9.32 20.97 -6.59
C HIS A 51 8.06 21.81 -6.81
N LYS A 52 6.87 21.22 -6.61
CA LYS A 52 5.60 21.95 -6.70
C LYS A 52 5.48 23.06 -5.67
N MET A 53 5.91 22.82 -4.41
CA MET A 53 5.91 23.85 -3.36
C MET A 53 6.78 25.06 -3.73
N HIS A 54 7.87 24.83 -4.45
CA HIS A 54 8.77 25.90 -4.91
C HIS A 54 8.42 26.46 -6.30
N ASN A 55 7.26 26.09 -6.88
CA ASN A 55 6.84 26.46 -8.24
C ASN A 55 7.89 26.10 -9.32
N LEU A 56 8.62 25.01 -9.11
CA LEU A 56 9.60 24.49 -10.06
C LEU A 56 8.98 23.40 -10.93
N ALA A 57 9.53 23.23 -12.15
CA ALA A 57 9.16 22.12 -13.02
C ALA A 57 9.47 20.78 -12.33
N ASP A 58 8.55 19.82 -12.42
CA ASP A 58 8.69 18.52 -11.76
C ASP A 58 9.54 17.55 -12.60
N PRO A 59 10.80 17.26 -12.18
CA PRO A 59 11.68 16.34 -12.90
C PRO A 59 11.22 14.87 -12.80
N THR A 60 10.36 14.54 -11.84
CA THR A 60 9.85 13.19 -11.60
C THR A 60 8.73 12.79 -12.57
N ALA A 61 8.04 13.78 -13.14
CA ALA A 61 6.88 13.57 -14.01
C ALA A 61 7.27 13.19 -15.45
N THR A 62 8.56 13.17 -15.78
CA THR A 62 9.05 12.86 -17.13
C THR A 62 8.72 11.43 -17.55
N PHE A 63 8.52 11.22 -18.86
CA PHE A 63 8.18 9.91 -19.43
C PHE A 63 9.21 8.83 -19.05
N VAL A 64 10.49 9.18 -19.06
CA VAL A 64 11.60 8.26 -18.75
C VAL A 64 11.52 7.79 -17.30
N VAL A 65 11.31 8.71 -16.35
CA VAL A 65 11.17 8.37 -14.92
C VAL A 65 9.95 7.48 -14.68
N ARG A 66 8.82 7.79 -15.30
CA ARG A 66 7.60 6.97 -15.21
C ARG A 66 7.81 5.56 -15.77
N LYS A 67 8.48 5.43 -16.92
CA LYS A 67 8.80 4.12 -17.52
C LYS A 67 9.76 3.32 -16.65
N LEU A 68 10.77 3.96 -16.06
CA LEU A 68 11.70 3.29 -15.16
C LEU A 68 11.00 2.79 -13.89
N LEU A 69 10.14 3.61 -13.28
CA LEU A 69 9.34 3.20 -12.11
C LEU A 69 8.42 2.01 -12.42
N HIS A 70 7.79 2.03 -13.59
CA HIS A 70 6.96 0.91 -14.04
C HIS A 70 7.80 -0.37 -14.21
N GLY A 71 8.99 -0.27 -14.79
CA GLY A 71 9.94 -1.37 -14.91
C GLY A 71 10.35 -1.95 -13.55
N VAL A 72 10.72 -1.09 -12.59
CA VAL A 72 11.08 -1.49 -11.22
C VAL A 72 9.93 -2.22 -10.53
N THR A 73 8.71 -1.72 -10.69
CA THR A 73 7.51 -2.33 -10.07
C THR A 73 7.22 -3.71 -10.67
N LYS A 74 7.30 -3.84 -12.00
CA LYS A 74 7.04 -5.10 -12.71
C LYS A 74 8.12 -6.16 -12.44
N LEU A 75 9.38 -5.75 -12.33
CA LEU A 75 10.49 -6.68 -12.05
C LEU A 75 10.49 -7.14 -10.58
N ARG A 76 9.92 -6.35 -9.68
CA ARG A 76 9.83 -6.65 -8.24
C ARG A 76 8.41 -6.91 -7.76
N THR A 77 7.52 -7.40 -8.62
CA THR A 77 6.19 -7.83 -8.16
C THR A 77 6.37 -8.79 -6.99
N SER A 78 5.97 -8.31 -5.81
CA SER A 78 5.95 -9.15 -4.63
C SER A 78 5.02 -10.31 -4.93
N ILE A 79 5.52 -11.53 -4.75
CA ILE A 79 4.66 -12.71 -4.70
C ILE A 79 3.65 -12.44 -3.57
N ASP A 80 2.37 -12.67 -3.82
CA ASP A 80 1.36 -12.52 -2.77
C ASP A 80 1.68 -13.54 -1.68
N GLN A 81 2.18 -13.05 -0.55
CA GLN A 81 2.57 -13.87 0.60
C GLN A 81 1.39 -14.19 1.51
N ARG A 82 0.17 -13.71 1.18
CA ARG A 82 -1.00 -14.06 1.98
C ARG A 82 -1.21 -15.56 1.88
N THR A 83 -1.07 -16.21 3.03
CA THR A 83 -1.41 -17.62 3.14
C THR A 83 -2.93 -17.76 3.05
N PRO A 84 -3.44 -18.78 2.35
CA PRO A 84 -4.86 -19.08 2.39
C PRO A 84 -5.27 -19.34 3.83
N VAL A 85 -6.45 -18.84 4.23
CA VAL A 85 -7.04 -19.21 5.50
C VAL A 85 -7.15 -20.73 5.52
N THR A 86 -6.58 -21.38 6.53
CA THR A 86 -6.64 -22.83 6.69
C THR A 86 -7.79 -23.20 7.63
N LYS A 87 -8.22 -24.47 7.58
CA LYS A 87 -9.27 -24.97 8.49
C LYS A 87 -8.91 -24.76 9.97
N SER A 88 -7.64 -24.87 10.34
CA SER A 88 -7.19 -24.63 11.72
C SER A 88 -7.40 -23.18 12.15
N ILE A 89 -7.05 -22.20 11.29
CA ILE A 89 -7.29 -20.78 11.54
C ILE A 89 -8.80 -20.51 11.64
N LEU A 90 -9.61 -21.11 10.77
CA LEU A 90 -11.07 -20.97 10.84
C LEU A 90 -11.63 -21.46 12.18
N HIS A 91 -11.20 -22.62 12.67
CA HIS A 91 -11.62 -23.12 13.98
C HIS A 91 -11.21 -22.19 15.12
N GLN A 92 -10.00 -21.61 15.06
CA GLN A 92 -9.56 -20.63 16.05
C GLN A 92 -10.43 -19.37 16.05
N LEU A 93 -10.80 -18.87 14.86
CA LEU A 93 -11.69 -17.71 14.71
C LEU A 93 -13.10 -17.99 15.27
N VAL A 94 -13.66 -19.16 14.98
CA VAL A 94 -14.99 -19.54 15.51
C VAL A 94 -14.93 -19.72 17.03
N HIS A 95 -13.87 -20.32 17.56
CA HIS A 95 -13.71 -20.54 18.99
C HIS A 95 -13.46 -19.22 19.76
N SER A 96 -12.85 -18.22 19.13
CA SER A 96 -12.63 -16.92 19.77
C SER A 96 -13.85 -16.00 19.75
N THR A 97 -14.88 -16.31 18.96
CA THR A 97 -16.08 -15.47 18.81
C THR A 97 -16.76 -15.10 20.14
N PRO A 98 -16.90 -15.99 21.13
CA PRO A 98 -17.48 -15.65 22.43
C PRO A 98 -16.73 -14.55 23.21
N HIS A 99 -15.48 -14.26 22.85
CA HIS A 99 -14.67 -13.19 23.46
C HIS A 99 -14.83 -11.83 22.77
N ILE A 100 -15.55 -11.76 21.64
CA ILE A 100 -15.69 -10.54 20.83
C ILE A 100 -16.88 -9.69 21.31
N SER A 101 -17.97 -10.32 21.74
CA SER A 101 -19.17 -9.64 22.20
C SER A 101 -19.82 -10.39 23.35
N ASP A 102 -20.41 -9.66 24.31
CA ASP A 102 -21.22 -10.24 25.39
C ASP A 102 -22.61 -10.68 24.90
N CYS A 103 -22.98 -10.33 23.65
CA CYS A 103 -24.27 -10.68 23.07
C CYS A 103 -24.20 -12.03 22.32
N TYR A 104 -24.98 -13.01 22.81
CA TYR A 104 -25.07 -14.33 22.19
C TYR A 104 -25.41 -14.28 20.69
N TYR A 105 -26.35 -13.41 20.30
CA TYR A 105 -26.75 -13.25 18.89
C TYR A 105 -25.57 -12.84 18.00
N HIS A 106 -24.79 -11.84 18.44
CA HIS A 106 -23.62 -11.37 17.69
C HIS A 106 -22.57 -12.48 17.58
N ASN A 107 -22.36 -13.25 18.64
CA ASN A 107 -21.40 -14.35 18.63
C ASN A 107 -21.79 -15.44 17.62
N VAL A 108 -23.07 -15.83 17.58
CA VAL A 108 -23.54 -16.82 16.60
C VAL A 108 -23.47 -16.26 15.18
N LEU A 109 -23.86 -15.00 14.98
CA LEU A 109 -23.83 -14.35 13.67
C LEU A 109 -22.41 -14.25 13.11
N THR A 110 -21.44 -13.80 13.92
CA THR A 110 -20.04 -13.68 13.50
C THR A 110 -19.42 -15.04 13.20
N ALA A 111 -19.70 -16.07 14.01
CA ALA A 111 -19.26 -17.44 13.72
C ALA A 111 -19.85 -17.98 12.41
N ALA A 112 -21.15 -17.74 12.17
CA ALA A 112 -21.81 -18.12 10.92
C ALA A 112 -21.22 -17.38 9.72
N MET A 113 -20.90 -16.10 9.84
CA MET A 113 -20.23 -15.32 8.79
C MET A 113 -18.85 -15.88 8.43
N TYR A 114 -18.02 -16.25 9.43
CA TYR A 114 -16.71 -16.86 9.17
C TYR A 114 -16.83 -18.20 8.42
N LEU A 115 -17.75 -19.05 8.86
CA LEU A 115 -17.99 -20.34 8.21
C LEU A 115 -18.53 -20.17 6.79
N LEU A 116 -19.49 -19.27 6.60
CA LEU A 116 -20.09 -18.98 5.29
C LEU A 116 -19.04 -18.42 4.33
N ALA A 117 -18.26 -17.42 4.75
CA ALA A 117 -17.20 -16.82 3.94
C ALA A 117 -16.17 -17.87 3.49
N PHE A 118 -15.77 -18.76 4.39
CA PHE A 118 -14.78 -19.80 4.11
C PHE A 118 -15.32 -20.87 3.14
N HIS A 119 -16.52 -21.39 3.37
CA HIS A 119 -17.07 -22.50 2.58
C HIS A 119 -17.67 -22.06 1.23
N ALA A 120 -18.17 -20.84 1.13
CA ALA A 120 -18.73 -20.29 -0.11
C ALA A 120 -17.75 -19.40 -0.88
N PHE A 121 -16.51 -19.23 -0.40
CA PHE A 121 -15.47 -18.36 -0.97
C PHE A 121 -15.92 -16.90 -1.16
N LEU A 122 -16.78 -16.42 -0.26
CA LEU A 122 -17.35 -15.08 -0.34
C LEU A 122 -16.43 -14.04 0.28
N ARG A 123 -16.36 -12.86 -0.34
CA ARG A 123 -15.70 -11.68 0.24
C ARG A 123 -16.62 -11.03 1.27
N ILE A 124 -16.02 -10.29 2.22
CA ILE A 124 -16.79 -9.56 3.24
C ILE A 124 -17.85 -8.62 2.63
N GLY A 125 -17.57 -8.01 1.48
CA GLY A 125 -18.51 -7.13 0.78
C GLY A 125 -19.70 -7.84 0.12
N GLU A 126 -19.69 -9.18 0.03
CA GLU A 126 -20.79 -9.98 -0.51
C GLU A 126 -21.73 -10.48 0.60
N ILE A 127 -21.23 -10.56 1.83
CA ILE A 127 -21.98 -11.06 3.01
C ILE A 127 -22.40 -9.95 3.97
N ALA A 128 -21.72 -8.79 3.96
CA ALA A 128 -22.03 -7.67 4.83
C ALA A 128 -22.70 -6.54 4.03
N VAL A 129 -23.78 -6.00 4.59
CA VAL A 129 -24.39 -4.77 4.08
C VAL A 129 -23.58 -3.60 4.64
N THR A 130 -22.83 -2.91 3.78
CA THR A 130 -22.21 -1.65 4.16
C THR A 130 -23.29 -0.56 4.12
N SER A 131 -23.77 -0.13 5.28
CA SER A 131 -24.73 0.98 5.39
C SER A 131 -24.09 2.32 5.02
N THR A 132 -23.72 2.54 3.76
CA THR A 132 -23.44 3.88 3.22
C THR A 132 -24.71 4.73 3.06
N ALA A 133 -25.88 4.20 3.46
CA ALA A 133 -27.19 4.84 3.29
C ALA A 133 -27.85 5.33 4.60
N GLN A 134 -27.24 5.13 5.79
CA GLN A 134 -27.87 5.56 7.06
C GLN A 134 -27.48 6.97 7.54
N GLU A 135 -26.41 7.59 7.03
CA GLU A 135 -26.03 8.95 7.43
C GLU A 135 -26.82 10.09 6.75
N VAL A 136 -27.63 9.81 5.71
CA VAL A 136 -28.38 10.86 4.98
C VAL A 136 -29.82 11.06 5.49
N ARG A 137 -30.30 10.25 6.46
CA ARG A 137 -31.71 10.29 6.92
C ARG A 137 -31.96 10.78 8.35
N SER A 138 -30.96 11.33 9.06
CA SER A 138 -31.17 11.99 10.37
C SER A 138 -31.08 13.53 10.34
N TYR A 139 -31.12 14.16 9.15
CA TYR A 139 -31.23 15.62 8.99
C TYR A 139 -32.41 16.02 8.09
N ARG A 140 -33.60 15.47 8.36
CA ARG A 140 -34.88 16.05 7.91
C ARG A 140 -35.92 15.93 9.00
#